data_AF-A0A4R1XHQ3-F1
#
_entry.id   AF-A0A4R1XHQ3-F1
#
_cell.length_a   1.000
_cell.length_b   1.000
_cell.length_c   1.000
_cell.angle_alpha   90.00
_cell.angle_beta   90.00
_cell.angle_gamma   90.00
#
_symmetry.space_group_name_H-M   'P 1'
#
loop_
_entity.id
_entity.type
_entity.pdbx_description
1 polymer ?
#
loop_
_entity_poly.entity_id
_entity_poly.type
_entity_poly.pdbx_seq_one_letter_code
_entity_poly.pdbx_strand_id
1 'polypeptide(L)'
;MMKLIEHEAHFWELYQQQQQYFLAIAVDMSSVVSCWDLVLTELEIDNYQALGRSSIAALAKSIIDAAYKGDFSLMESRTASAEEKMSMQACYQAWCK
;
A
#
# COMPACT_ATOMS: atom_id res chain seq x y z
N MET A 1 12.73 -10.42 6.34
CA MET A 1 12.65 -9.09 6.97
C MET A 1 12.00 -8.15 5.98
N MET A 2 10.95 -7.45 6.42
CA MET A 2 10.27 -6.46 5.59
C MET A 2 11.12 -5.20 5.47
N LYS A 3 11.06 -4.55 4.31
CA LYS A 3 11.78 -3.31 4.02
C LYS A 3 10.85 -2.33 3.31
N LEU A 4 10.87 -1.07 3.74
CA LEU A 4 10.29 0.03 2.97
C LEU A 4 11.22 0.28 1.77
N ILE A 5 10.69 0.12 0.57
CA ILE A 5 11.46 0.24 -0.68
C ILE A 5 11.15 1.53 -1.43
N GLU A 6 9.90 2.01 -1.36
CA GLU A 6 9.49 3.29 -1.91
C GLU A 6 8.39 3.90 -1.04
N HIS A 7 8.24 5.23 -1.09
CA HIS A 7 7.14 5.91 -0.45
C HIS A 7 6.87 7.26 -1.12
N GLU A 8 5.65 7.73 -0.95
CA GLU A 8 5.22 9.07 -1.28
C GLU A 8 4.58 9.68 -0.04
N ALA A 9 5.26 10.69 0.52
CA ALA A 9 4.84 11.34 1.75
C ALA A 9 3.36 11.76 1.66
N HIS A 10 2.59 11.41 2.68
CA HIS A 10 1.16 11.68 2.81
C HIS A 10 0.21 10.88 1.90
N PHE A 11 0.72 9.98 1.03
CA PHE A 11 -0.13 9.22 0.12
C PHE A 11 0.02 7.71 0.28
N TRP A 12 1.22 7.16 0.10
CA TRP A 12 1.40 5.71 0.08
C TRP A 12 2.83 5.28 0.40
N GLU A 13 2.98 4.02 0.83
CA GLU A 13 4.24 3.41 1.24
C GLU A 13 4.31 1.98 0.68
N LEU A 14 5.40 1.66 0.01
CA LEU A 14 5.63 0.36 -0.60
C LEU A 14 6.67 -0.43 0.20
N TYR A 15 6.26 -1.58 0.69
CA TYR A 15 7.09 -2.50 1.44
C TYR A 15 7.33 -3.78 0.64
N GLN A 16 8.50 -4.39 0.86
CA GLN A 16 8.86 -5.68 0.30
C GLN A 16 9.27 -6.63 1.42
N GLN A 17 8.71 -7.84 1.40
CA GLN A 17 9.16 -8.95 2.22
C GLN A 17 9.37 -10.18 1.33
N GLN A 18 10.64 -10.53 1.12
CA GLN A 18 11.02 -11.62 0.20
C GLN A 18 10.52 -11.32 -1.24
N GLN A 19 9.59 -12.12 -1.75
CA GLN A 19 8.96 -11.95 -3.07
C GLN A 19 7.61 -11.23 -3.01
N GLN A 20 7.07 -11.02 -1.80
CA GLN A 20 5.79 -10.37 -1.62
C GLN A 20 5.97 -8.86 -1.42
N TYR A 21 5.02 -8.10 -1.97
CA TYR A 21 4.95 -6.67 -1.85
C TYR A 21 3.68 -6.27 -1.10
N PHE A 22 3.79 -5.18 -0.34
CA PHE A 22 2.71 -4.61 0.45
C PHE A 22 2.64 -3.12 0.22
N LEU A 23 1.42 -2.58 0.13
CA LEU A 23 1.15 -1.18 -0.09
C LEU A 23 0.32 -0.65 1.06
N ALA A 24 0.88 0.27 1.84
CA ALA A 24 0.07 1.09 2.73
C ALA A 24 -0.39 2.33 1.94
N ILE A 25 -1.68 2.64 2.01
CA ILE A 25 -2.29 3.82 1.39
C ILE A 25 -3.05 4.60 2.44
N ALA A 26 -2.87 5.92 2.44
CA ALA A 26 -3.72 6.84 3.17
C ALA A 26 -4.73 7.47 2.19
N VAL A 27 -6.03 7.26 2.44
CA VAL A 27 -7.12 7.89 1.68
C VAL A 27 -7.71 9.00 2.55
N ASP A 28 -7.54 10.25 2.12
CA ASP A 28 -8.14 11.41 2.78
C ASP A 28 -9.60 11.58 2.33
N MET A 29 -10.54 11.19 3.18
CA MET A 29 -11.97 11.36 2.96
C MET A 29 -12.51 12.68 3.52
N SER A 30 -11.79 13.80 3.35
CA SER A 30 -12.15 15.19 3.73
C SER A 30 -12.45 15.45 5.21
N SER A 31 -12.75 14.42 6.00
CA SER A 31 -13.08 14.48 7.43
C SER A 31 -12.45 13.34 8.23
N VAL A 32 -11.96 12.29 7.53
CA VAL A 32 -11.24 11.16 8.12
C VAL A 32 -10.18 10.69 7.14
N VAL A 33 -8.99 10.35 7.65
CA VAL A 33 -7.97 9.65 6.86
C VAL A 33 -8.11 8.17 7.14
N SER A 34 -8.37 7.38 6.10
CA SER A 34 -8.42 5.92 6.19
C SER A 34 -7.10 5.33 5.70
N CYS A 35 -6.39 4.63 6.58
CA CYS A 35 -5.17 3.90 6.22
C CYS A 35 -5.51 2.46 5.86
N TRP A 36 -5.01 2.00 4.72
CA TRP A 36 -5.22 0.66 4.20
C TRP A 36 -3.89 -0.02 3.94
N ASP A 37 -3.67 -1.18 4.56
CA ASP A 37 -2.51 -2.03 4.32
C ASP A 37 -2.93 -3.18 3.41
N LEU A 38 -2.40 -3.20 2.19
CA LEU A 38 -2.82 -4.10 1.13
C LEU A 38 -1.67 -5.00 0.70
N VAL A 39 -2.00 -6.25 0.37
CA VAL A 39 -1.10 -7.20 -0.28
C VAL A 39 -1.21 -7.00 -1.79
N LEU A 40 -0.09 -6.73 -2.48
CA LEU A 40 -0.11 -6.62 -3.94
C LEU A 40 -0.37 -7.99 -4.58
N THR A 41 -1.17 -7.98 -5.64
CA THR A 41 -1.34 -9.11 -6.53
C THR A 41 -0.12 -9.31 -7.43
N GLU A 42 0.04 -10.50 -8.01
CA GLU A 42 1.13 -10.79 -8.95
C GLU A 42 1.17 -9.79 -10.12
N LEU A 43 0.00 -9.44 -10.67
CA LEU A 43 -0.10 -8.44 -11.75
C LEU A 43 0.44 -7.07 -11.33
N GLU A 44 0.18 -6.64 -10.10
CA GLU A 44 0.66 -5.34 -9.59
C GLU A 44 2.16 -5.37 -9.32
N ILE A 45 2.67 -6.51 -8.85
CA ILE A 45 4.11 -6.74 -8.68
C ILE A 45 4.81 -6.69 -10.04
N ASP A 46 4.29 -7.37 -11.05
CA ASP A 46 4.83 -7.37 -12.41
C ASP A 46 4.80 -5.96 -13.01
N ASN A 47 3.70 -5.23 -12.84
CA ASN A 47 3.58 -3.85 -13.28
C ASN A 47 4.59 -2.94 -12.58
N TYR A 48 4.85 -3.14 -11.29
CA TYR A 48 5.91 -2.42 -10.57
C TYR A 48 7.29 -2.78 -11.08
N GLN A 49 7.57 -4.05 -11.36
CA GLN A 49 8.87 -4.44 -11.92
C GLN A 49 9.10 -3.87 -13.33
N ALA A 50 8.04 -3.72 -14.13
CA ALA A 50 8.12 -3.20 -15.49
C ALA A 50 8.13 -1.66 -15.57
N LEU A 51 7.29 -0.99 -14.76
CA LEU A 51 7.02 0.46 -14.86
C LEU A 51 7.58 1.25 -13.66
N GLY A 52 8.08 0.56 -12.64
CA GLY A 52 8.59 1.15 -11.40
C GLY A 52 7.49 1.90 -10.62
N ARG A 53 7.91 2.91 -9.86
CA ARG A 53 7.08 3.80 -9.05
C ARG A 53 5.76 4.26 -9.70
N SER A 54 5.78 4.48 -11.02
CA SER A 54 4.62 5.02 -11.74
C SER A 54 3.39 4.10 -11.69
N SER A 55 3.59 2.78 -11.65
CA SER A 55 2.47 1.82 -11.52
C SER A 55 1.85 1.87 -10.13
N ILE A 56 2.64 2.06 -9.08
CA ILE A 56 2.16 2.18 -7.70
C ILE A 56 1.38 3.47 -7.51
N ALA A 57 1.85 4.58 -8.08
CA ALA A 57 1.11 5.84 -8.07
C ALA A 57 -0.25 5.70 -8.80
N ALA A 58 -0.29 5.01 -9.94
CA ALA A 58 -1.53 4.75 -10.68
C ALA A 58 -2.47 3.81 -9.91
N LEU A 59 -1.94 2.78 -9.26
CA LEU A 59 -2.69 1.87 -8.40
C LEU A 59 -3.28 2.61 -7.20
N ALA A 60 -2.48 3.41 -6.50
CA ALA A 60 -2.91 4.18 -5.35
C ALA A 60 -4.04 5.15 -5.71
N LYS A 61 -3.90 5.86 -6.84
CA LYS A 61 -4.97 6.70 -7.36
C LYS A 61 -6.25 5.91 -7.66
N SER A 62 -6.13 4.73 -8.26
CA SER A 62 -7.30 3.89 -8.56
C SER A 62 -8.03 3.42 -7.30
N ILE A 63 -7.28 3.11 -6.23
CA ILE A 63 -7.82 2.74 -4.92
C ILE A 63 -8.53 3.94 -4.28
N ILE A 64 -7.91 5.11 -4.30
CA ILE A 64 -8.51 6.36 -3.80
C ILE A 64 -9.80 6.68 -4.56
N ASP A 65 -9.79 6.61 -5.89
CA ASP A 65 -10.97 6.86 -6.72
C ASP A 65 -12.10 5.86 -6.46
N ALA A 66 -11.79 4.58 -6.19
CA ALA A 66 -12.77 3.56 -5.82
C ALA A 66 -13.35 3.84 -4.43
N ALA A 67 -12.49 4.16 -3.46
CA ALA A 67 -12.89 4.52 -2.11
C ALA A 67 -13.81 5.76 -2.10
N TYR A 68 -13.52 6.80 -2.89
CA TYR A 68 -14.40 7.97 -3.03
C TYR A 68 -15.77 7.64 -3.61
N LYS A 69 -15.88 6.56 -4.42
CA LYS A 69 -17.15 6.04 -4.93
C LYS A 69 -17.86 5.12 -3.94
N GLY A 70 -17.28 4.87 -2.77
CA GLY A 70 -17.77 3.94 -1.76
C GLY A 70 -17.51 2.47 -2.08
N ASP A 71 -16.62 2.17 -3.03
CA ASP A 71 -16.23 0.80 -3.36
C ASP A 71 -14.92 0.43 -2.65
N PHE A 72 -15.04 -0.37 -1.59
CA PHE A 72 -13.93 -0.87 -0.79
C PHE A 72 -13.60 -2.34 -1.08
N SER A 73 -14.31 -2.97 -2.03
CA SER A 73 -14.18 -4.40 -2.33
C SER A 73 -12.73 -4.77 -2.70
N LEU A 74 -12.05 -3.87 -3.41
CA LEU A 74 -10.64 -4.00 -3.78
C LEU A 74 -9.70 -3.94 -2.57
N MET A 75 -10.06 -3.30 -1.48
CA MET A 75 -9.22 -3.20 -0.29
C MET A 75 -9.49 -4.37 0.66
N GLU A 76 -10.76 -4.69 0.90
CA GLU A 76 -11.19 -5.72 1.84
C GLU A 76 -10.73 -7.14 1.42
N SER A 77 -10.72 -7.43 0.12
CA SER A 77 -10.36 -8.75 -0.40
C SER A 77 -8.87 -9.11 -0.28
N ARG A 78 -8.00 -8.11 -0.04
CA ARG A 78 -6.54 -8.26 -0.04
C ARG A 78 -5.86 -7.48 1.08
N THR A 79 -6.62 -7.20 2.14
CA THR A 79 -6.08 -6.56 3.33
C THR A 79 -5.00 -7.44 3.94
N ALA A 80 -3.85 -6.85 4.28
CA ALA A 80 -2.75 -7.55 4.93
C ALA A 80 -3.20 -8.17 6.27
N SER A 81 -2.65 -9.33 6.60
CA SER A 81 -2.88 -10.00 7.88
C SER A 81 -2.36 -9.15 9.04
N ALA A 82 -2.82 -9.44 10.27
CA ALA A 82 -2.36 -8.72 11.46
C ALA A 82 -0.83 -8.79 11.65
N GLU A 83 -0.21 -9.92 11.29
CA GLU A 83 1.25 -10.10 11.38
C GLU A 83 2.01 -9.23 10.37
N GLU A 84 1.51 -9.17 9.13
CA GLU A 84 2.07 -8.33 8.07
C GLU A 84 1.92 -6.84 8.42
N LYS A 85 0.76 -6.43 8.94
CA LYS A 85 0.53 -5.06 9.42
C LYS A 85 1.49 -4.66 10.52
N MET A 86 1.70 -5.53 11.51
CA MET A 86 2.71 -5.29 12.56
C MET A 86 4.11 -5.16 11.97
N SER A 87 4.45 -5.97 10.96
CA SER A 87 5.74 -5.92 10.28
C SER A 87 5.91 -4.61 9.49
N MET A 88 4.87 -4.15 8.79
CA MET A 88 4.85 -2.88 8.07
C MET A 88 5.04 -1.71 9.04
N GLN A 89 4.28 -1.69 10.14
CA GLN A 89 4.38 -0.65 11.15
C GLN A 89 5.75 -0.62 11.84
N ALA A 90 6.31 -1.79 12.20
CA ALA A 90 7.64 -1.89 12.78
C ALA A 90 8.72 -1.41 11.79
N CYS A 91 8.56 -1.71 10.50
CA CYS A 91 9.45 -1.24 9.45
C CYS A 91 9.40 0.29 9.31
N TYR A 92 8.21 0.88 9.29
CA TYR A 92 8.06 2.33 9.22
C TYR A 92 8.67 3.04 10.44
N GLN A 93 8.41 2.52 11.65
CA GLN A 93 8.99 3.06 12.88
C GLN A 93 10.52 3.00 12.89
N ALA A 94 11.11 1.93 12.33
CA ALA A 94 12.55 1.80 12.20
C ALA A 94 13.14 2.78 11.17
N TRP A 95 12.38 3.12 10.12
CA TRP A 95 12.78 4.08 9.10
C TRP A 95 12.71 5.54 9.57
N CYS A 96 11.75 5.88 10.43
CA CYS A 96 11.58 7.21 11.01
C CYS A 96 12.57 7.55 12.16
N LYS A 97 13.46 6.63 12.54
CA LYS A 97 14.49 6.83 13.58
C LYS A 97 15.81 7.28 12.97
#